data_AF-A0A2N2MZD9-F1
#
_entry.id   AF-A0A2N2MZD9-F1
#
_cell.length_a   1.000
_cell.length_b   1.000
_cell.length_c   1.000
_cell.angle_alpha   90.00
_cell.angle_beta   90.00
_cell.angle_gamma   90.00
#
_symmetry.space_group_name_H-M   'P 1'
#
loop_
_entity.id
_entity.type
_entity.pdbx_description
1 polymer ?
#
loop_
_entity_poly.entity_id
_entity_poly.type
_entity_poly.pdbx_seq_one_letter_code
_entity_poly.pdbx_strand_id
1 'polypeptide(L)'
;MKPKIIESKPITLVGMSFYGDPFDTHAGWDEDNQIGLLWKRLFSFLKKDTVFSFLAQSRAWYEVHIHSEETQAKGLFEVFVGVEIERARVTELPAHLLVKNLSAEQYAIFTFEGEEISSDWEKILETWINESDYQSAGSYNFQYYDERFKGLDRISESVLDVYIPIKKKSD
;
A
#
# COMPACT_ATOMS: atom_id res chain seq x y z
N MET A 1 -20.15 2.35 1.01
CA MET A 1 -19.27 3.45 1.49
C MET A 1 -19.13 4.49 0.36
N LYS A 2 -19.01 5.79 0.65
CA LYS A 2 -18.73 6.82 -0.37
C LYS A 2 -17.27 7.27 -0.25
N PRO A 3 -16.43 7.14 -1.30
CA PRO A 3 -15.04 7.55 -1.20
C PRO A 3 -14.88 9.06 -1.29
N LYS A 4 -13.75 9.54 -0.76
CA LYS A 4 -13.28 10.91 -1.00
C LYS A 4 -12.41 10.92 -2.26
N ILE A 5 -12.73 11.79 -3.21
CA ILE A 5 -11.95 11.96 -4.44
C ILE A 5 -10.94 13.08 -4.26
N ILE A 6 -9.68 12.83 -4.59
CA ILE A 6 -8.60 13.84 -4.52
C ILE A 6 -7.75 13.84 -5.79
N GLU A 7 -7.15 14.99 -6.09
CA GLU A 7 -6.01 15.08 -7.01
C GLU A 7 -4.72 14.92 -6.21
N SER A 8 -3.81 14.05 -6.64
CA SER A 8 -2.53 13.85 -5.98
C SER A 8 -1.36 14.34 -6.81
N LYS A 9 -0.31 14.77 -6.11
CA LYS A 9 1.02 14.94 -6.68
C LYS A 9 1.67 13.56 -6.88
N PRO A 10 2.75 13.45 -7.67
CA PRO A 10 3.53 12.22 -7.73
C PRO A 10 4.09 11.89 -6.34
N ILE A 11 4.05 10.61 -5.98
CA ILE A 11 4.52 10.10 -4.68
C ILE A 11 5.76 9.25 -4.96
N THR A 12 6.89 9.61 -4.34
CA THR A 12 8.13 8.82 -4.42
C THR A 12 8.29 8.04 -3.13
N LEU A 13 8.17 6.72 -3.21
CA LEU A 13 8.29 5.82 -2.07
C LEU A 13 9.64 5.12 -2.06
N VAL A 14 10.17 4.87 -0.86
CA VAL A 14 11.32 4.01 -0.62
C VAL A 14 10.98 2.91 0.37
N GLY A 15 11.47 1.70 0.12
CA GLY A 15 11.11 0.55 0.91
C GLY A 15 11.61 -0.76 0.34
N MET A 16 10.83 -1.82 0.51
CA MET A 16 11.17 -3.17 0.01
C MET A 16 9.97 -3.79 -0.69
N SER A 17 10.23 -4.64 -1.67
CA SER A 17 9.20 -5.44 -2.35
C SER A 17 9.29 -6.92 -2.00
N PHE A 18 8.15 -7.58 -2.08
CA PHE A 18 7.97 -9.02 -2.23
C PHE A 18 7.32 -9.27 -3.60
N TYR A 19 7.74 -10.33 -4.28
CA TYR A 19 7.08 -10.81 -5.51
C TYR A 19 6.83 -12.30 -5.38
N GLY A 20 5.58 -12.72 -5.52
CA GLY A 20 5.16 -14.11 -5.34
C GLY A 20 3.68 -14.21 -5.00
N ASP A 21 3.24 -15.36 -4.52
CA ASP A 21 1.94 -15.50 -3.88
C ASP A 21 2.08 -15.06 -2.40
N PRO A 22 1.48 -13.94 -1.99
CA PRO A 22 1.61 -13.43 -0.63
C PRO A 22 0.87 -14.29 0.41
N PHE A 23 -0.06 -15.14 -0.03
CA PHE A 23 -0.96 -15.94 0.79
C PHE A 23 -0.70 -17.45 0.74
N ASP A 24 0.36 -17.88 0.04
CA ASP A 24 0.76 -19.31 -0.10
C ASP A 24 0.95 -20.02 1.27
N THR A 25 1.28 -19.25 2.30
CA THR A 25 1.60 -19.79 3.64
C THR A 25 0.53 -19.46 4.69
N HIS A 26 -0.06 -18.26 4.64
CA HIS A 26 -1.02 -17.74 5.63
C HIS A 26 -1.98 -16.75 4.95
N ALA A 27 -3.18 -16.56 5.51
CA ALA A 27 -4.19 -15.65 4.97
C ALA A 27 -3.79 -14.16 5.06
N GLY A 28 -4.58 -13.27 4.45
CA GLY A 28 -4.44 -11.82 4.65
C GLY A 28 -4.61 -11.42 6.12
N TRP A 29 -3.96 -10.31 6.51
CA TRP A 29 -3.96 -9.81 7.89
C TRP A 29 -3.32 -10.73 8.94
N ASP A 30 -2.39 -11.59 8.52
CA ASP A 30 -1.55 -12.44 9.37
C ASP A 30 -0.10 -11.92 9.35
N GLU A 31 0.52 -11.76 10.52
CA GLU A 31 1.92 -11.30 10.64
C GLU A 31 2.95 -12.27 10.05
N ASP A 32 2.57 -13.53 9.87
CA ASP A 32 3.44 -14.59 9.37
C ASP A 32 3.20 -14.92 7.88
N ASN A 33 2.29 -14.20 7.22
CA ASN A 33 2.23 -14.20 5.76
C ASN A 33 3.41 -13.44 5.14
N GLN A 34 3.56 -13.50 3.82
CA GLN A 34 4.72 -12.88 3.14
C GLN A 34 4.75 -11.35 3.27
N ILE A 35 3.59 -10.71 3.47
CA ILE A 35 3.48 -9.26 3.69
C ILE A 35 3.96 -8.91 5.10
N GLY A 36 3.54 -9.65 6.13
CA GLY A 36 4.03 -9.49 7.49
C GLY A 36 5.55 -9.71 7.61
N LEU A 37 6.08 -10.73 6.91
CA LEU A 37 7.53 -10.96 6.81
C LEU A 37 8.25 -9.82 6.08
N LEU A 38 7.65 -9.24 5.05
CA LEU A 38 8.18 -8.09 4.34
C LEU A 38 8.30 -6.85 5.27
N TRP A 39 7.27 -6.56 6.05
CA TRP A 39 7.31 -5.51 7.09
C TRP A 39 8.40 -5.77 8.13
N LYS A 40 8.46 -7.00 8.68
CA LYS A 40 9.50 -7.42 9.65
C LYS A 40 10.90 -7.22 9.07
N ARG A 41 11.11 -7.52 7.78
CA ARG A 41 12.39 -7.34 7.09
C ARG A 41 12.78 -5.87 6.96
N LEU A 42 11.84 -5.00 6.55
CA LEU A 42 12.08 -3.56 6.44
C LEU A 42 12.42 -2.95 7.80
N PHE A 43 11.63 -3.20 8.84
CA PHE A 43 11.91 -2.66 10.18
C PHE A 43 13.22 -3.18 10.77
N SER A 44 13.55 -4.45 10.54
CA SER A 44 14.83 -5.02 10.95
C SER A 44 16.02 -4.34 10.28
N PHE A 45 15.88 -3.96 9.00
CA PHE A 45 16.88 -3.20 8.27
C PHE A 45 17.04 -1.79 8.87
N LEU A 46 15.93 -1.04 9.02
CA LEU A 46 15.95 0.34 9.54
C LEU A 46 16.46 0.45 10.98
N LYS A 47 16.23 -0.57 11.82
CA LYS A 47 16.74 -0.62 13.20
C LYS A 47 18.26 -0.81 13.27
N LYS A 48 18.85 -1.53 12.32
CA LYS A 48 20.29 -1.82 12.28
C LYS A 48 21.09 -0.71 11.62
N ASP A 49 20.50 -0.03 10.64
CA ASP A 49 21.17 0.98 9.84
C ASP A 49 21.07 2.37 10.50
N THR A 50 22.20 2.92 10.94
CA THR A 50 22.23 4.23 11.60
C THR A 50 21.94 5.39 10.63
N VAL A 51 22.23 5.22 9.34
CA VAL A 51 22.08 6.28 8.32
C VAL A 51 20.63 6.39 7.87
N PHE A 52 19.93 5.27 7.69
CA PHE A 52 18.54 5.24 7.20
C PHE A 52 17.50 5.08 8.31
N SER A 53 17.92 4.99 9.57
CA SER A 53 17.02 4.93 10.74
C SER A 53 15.99 6.06 10.81
N PHE A 54 16.26 7.23 10.21
CA PHE A 54 15.30 8.33 10.15
C PHE A 54 14.01 7.95 9.39
N LEU A 55 14.06 7.00 8.44
CA LEU A 55 12.87 6.52 7.73
C LEU A 55 11.87 5.87 8.69
N ALA A 56 12.35 5.26 9.78
CA ALA A 56 11.51 4.69 10.82
C ALA A 56 10.71 5.75 11.61
N GLN A 57 11.06 7.03 11.48
CA GLN A 57 10.36 8.16 12.10
C GLN A 57 9.25 8.72 11.19
N SER A 58 9.00 8.10 10.03
CA SER A 58 7.88 8.49 9.17
C SER A 58 6.56 8.43 9.92
N ARG A 59 5.72 9.43 9.71
CA ARG A 59 4.36 9.49 10.26
C ARG A 59 3.38 8.61 9.50
N ALA A 60 3.76 8.20 8.30
CA ALA A 60 2.91 7.40 7.43
C ALA A 60 3.71 6.34 6.69
N TRP A 61 3.06 5.20 6.48
CA TRP A 61 3.60 4.07 5.75
C TRP A 61 2.63 3.64 4.66
N TYR A 62 3.20 3.04 3.64
CA TYR A 62 2.49 2.63 2.44
C TYR A 62 2.68 1.14 2.24
N GLU A 63 1.59 0.44 1.95
CA GLU A 63 1.60 -0.91 1.39
C GLU A 63 0.95 -0.86 0.02
N VAL A 64 1.76 -1.00 -1.02
CA VAL A 64 1.34 -0.89 -2.42
C VAL A 64 1.18 -2.29 -2.98
N HIS A 65 -0.03 -2.59 -3.44
CA HIS A 65 -0.34 -3.82 -4.17
C HIS A 65 -0.28 -3.51 -5.65
N ILE A 66 0.70 -4.09 -6.35
CA ILE A 66 0.93 -3.88 -7.78
C ILE A 66 0.45 -5.11 -8.53
N HIS A 67 -0.49 -4.89 -9.44
CA HIS A 67 -1.09 -5.89 -10.30
C HIS A 67 -0.37 -5.95 -11.64
N SER A 68 -0.15 -7.16 -12.12
CA SER A 68 0.38 -7.44 -13.46
C SER A 68 -0.47 -8.50 -14.16
N GLU A 69 -0.14 -8.83 -15.40
CA GLU A 69 -0.76 -9.97 -16.10
C GLU A 69 -0.62 -11.28 -15.32
N GLU A 70 0.50 -11.46 -14.60
CA GLU A 70 0.75 -12.64 -13.77
C GLU A 70 -0.13 -12.69 -12.52
N THR A 71 -0.64 -11.56 -12.06
CA THR A 71 -1.59 -11.51 -10.96
C THR A 71 -2.88 -12.22 -11.35
N GLN A 72 -3.44 -11.90 -12.52
CA GLN A 72 -4.64 -12.56 -13.01
C GLN A 72 -4.40 -14.00 -13.45
N ALA A 73 -3.25 -14.27 -14.09
CA ALA A 73 -2.97 -15.58 -14.68
C ALA A 73 -2.48 -16.62 -13.67
N LYS A 74 -1.77 -16.19 -12.61
CA LYS A 74 -1.02 -17.07 -11.70
C LYS A 74 -1.22 -16.77 -10.22
N GLY A 75 -1.92 -15.70 -9.86
CA GLY A 75 -2.04 -15.26 -8.47
C GLY A 75 -0.74 -14.68 -7.90
N LEU A 76 0.18 -14.21 -8.75
CA LEU A 76 1.44 -13.60 -8.31
C LEU A 76 1.30 -12.08 -8.20
N PHE A 77 1.67 -11.54 -7.04
CA PHE A 77 1.57 -10.13 -6.72
C PHE A 77 2.97 -9.56 -6.49
N GLU A 78 3.18 -8.29 -6.87
CA GLU A 78 4.22 -7.49 -6.23
C GLU A 78 3.58 -6.69 -5.09
N VAL A 79 4.06 -6.91 -3.87
CA VAL A 79 3.70 -6.11 -2.70
C VAL A 79 4.91 -5.29 -2.30
N PHE A 80 4.75 -3.97 -2.20
CA PHE A 80 5.81 -3.06 -1.76
C PHE A 80 5.39 -2.39 -0.45
N VAL A 81 6.28 -2.34 0.54
CA VAL A 81 6.06 -1.58 1.78
C VAL A 81 7.15 -0.54 1.96
N GLY A 82 6.78 0.65 2.41
CA GLY A 82 7.74 1.75 2.51
C GLY A 82 7.16 3.07 3.01
N VAL A 83 7.94 4.12 2.84
CA VAL A 83 7.61 5.50 3.24
C VAL A 83 7.86 6.46 2.09
N GLU A 84 7.18 7.60 2.12
CA GLU A 84 7.42 8.69 1.17
C GLU A 84 8.74 9.40 1.47
N ILE A 85 9.48 9.73 0.42
CA ILE A 85 10.71 10.52 0.49
C ILE A 85 10.76 11.61 -0.56
N GLU A 86 11.56 12.63 -0.30
CA GLU A 86 11.93 13.59 -1.32
C GLU A 86 12.77 12.93 -2.42
N ARG A 87 12.41 13.19 -3.69
CA ARG A 87 13.08 12.61 -4.86
C ARG A 87 14.59 12.87 -4.89
N ALA A 88 15.06 14.00 -4.35
CA ALA A 88 16.48 14.34 -4.30
C ALA A 88 17.31 13.33 -3.48
N ARG A 89 16.68 12.60 -2.56
CA ARG A 89 17.35 11.64 -1.67
C ARG A 89 17.54 10.25 -2.28
N VAL A 90 16.98 10.00 -3.46
CA VAL A 90 17.07 8.69 -4.13
C VAL A 90 18.53 8.27 -4.37
N THR A 91 19.41 9.21 -4.69
CA THR A 91 20.83 8.93 -4.97
C THR A 91 21.62 8.52 -3.73
N GLU A 92 21.07 8.71 -2.53
CA GLU A 92 21.70 8.34 -1.26
C GLU A 92 21.34 6.91 -0.85
N LEU A 93 20.35 6.28 -1.47
CA LEU A 93 19.76 5.03 -1.00
C LEU A 93 20.69 3.81 -1.20
N PRO A 94 20.71 2.87 -0.25
CA PRO A 94 21.47 1.64 -0.39
C PRO A 94 20.74 0.66 -1.31
N ALA A 95 21.49 -0.26 -1.92
CA ALA A 95 20.95 -1.27 -2.85
C ALA A 95 19.89 -2.21 -2.24
N HIS A 96 19.78 -2.27 -0.91
CA HIS A 96 18.76 -3.04 -0.20
C HIS A 96 17.35 -2.43 -0.32
N LEU A 97 17.26 -1.14 -0.64
CA LEU A 97 16.00 -0.42 -0.76
C LEU A 97 15.64 -0.23 -2.23
N LEU A 98 14.34 -0.34 -2.49
CA LEU A 98 13.73 -0.09 -3.79
C LEU A 98 13.00 1.24 -3.77
N VAL A 99 12.91 1.86 -4.95
CA VAL A 99 12.14 3.10 -5.16
C VAL A 99 10.93 2.79 -6.03
N LYS A 100 9.76 3.26 -5.60
CA LYS A 100 8.54 3.26 -6.41
C LYS A 100 8.12 4.70 -6.66
N ASN A 101 7.83 5.01 -7.92
CA ASN A 101 7.30 6.30 -8.32
C ASN A 101 5.83 6.11 -8.72
N LEU A 102 4.92 6.60 -7.88
CA LEU A 102 3.51 6.64 -8.19
C LEU A 102 3.25 7.96 -8.92
N SER A 103 2.73 7.88 -10.15
CA SER A 103 2.40 9.06 -10.96
C SER A 103 1.40 9.97 -10.25
N ALA A 104 1.34 11.24 -10.68
CA ALA A 104 0.23 12.10 -10.32
C ALA A 104 -1.05 11.52 -10.92
N GLU A 105 -1.94 11.06 -10.05
CA GLU A 105 -3.23 10.48 -10.41
C GLU A 105 -4.32 11.14 -9.58
N GLN A 106 -5.56 11.01 -10.05
CA GLN A 106 -6.72 11.21 -9.20
C GLN A 106 -6.94 9.92 -8.39
N TYR A 107 -7.30 10.05 -7.11
CA TYR A 107 -7.52 8.90 -6.22
C TYR A 107 -8.91 8.92 -5.62
N ALA A 108 -9.52 7.73 -5.52
CA ALA A 108 -10.59 7.46 -4.58
C ALA A 108 -10.00 6.93 -3.27
N ILE A 109 -10.36 7.56 -2.16
CA ILE A 109 -9.94 7.18 -0.81
C ILE A 109 -11.12 6.56 -0.08
N PHE A 110 -10.94 5.34 0.39
CA PHE A 110 -11.86 4.61 1.25
C PHE A 110 -11.25 4.50 2.64
N THR A 111 -11.97 4.94 3.66
CA THR A 111 -11.53 4.88 5.04
C THR A 111 -12.26 3.73 5.74
N PHE A 112 -11.49 2.76 6.24
CA PHE A 112 -11.99 1.60 6.97
C PHE A 112 -11.64 1.74 8.44
N GLU A 113 -12.60 1.42 9.31
CA GLU A 113 -12.45 1.54 10.76
C GLU A 113 -12.68 0.20 11.45
N GLY A 114 -11.85 -0.12 12.44
CA GLY A 114 -12.05 -1.31 13.26
C GLY A 114 -12.01 -2.61 12.46
N GLU A 115 -12.99 -3.47 12.72
CA GLU A 115 -13.16 -4.77 12.07
C GLU A 115 -13.38 -4.68 10.54
N GLU A 116 -13.74 -3.50 10.01
CA GLU A 116 -13.86 -3.31 8.56
C GLU A 116 -12.50 -3.45 7.85
N ILE A 117 -11.38 -3.20 8.55
CA ILE A 117 -10.02 -3.32 8.02
C ILE A 117 -9.72 -4.76 7.61
N SER A 118 -10.16 -5.74 8.41
CA SER A 118 -10.00 -7.18 8.15
C SER A 118 -11.13 -7.78 7.30
N SER A 119 -12.09 -6.97 6.87
CA SER A 119 -13.19 -7.44 6.03
C SER A 119 -12.77 -7.60 4.55
N ASP A 120 -13.65 -8.20 3.74
CA ASP A 120 -13.49 -8.27 2.28
C ASP A 120 -13.83 -6.91 1.64
N TRP A 121 -12.99 -5.91 1.94
CA TRP A 121 -13.16 -4.57 1.39
C TRP A 121 -12.80 -4.50 -0.09
N GLU A 122 -11.99 -5.43 -0.62
CA GLU A 122 -11.70 -5.52 -2.06
C GLU A 122 -12.99 -5.61 -2.87
N LYS A 123 -13.96 -6.42 -2.41
CA LYS A 123 -15.28 -6.51 -3.02
C LYS A 123 -16.08 -5.20 -2.96
N ILE A 124 -15.94 -4.42 -1.88
CA ILE A 124 -16.57 -3.10 -1.77
C ILE A 124 -15.99 -2.15 -2.83
N LEU A 125 -14.67 -2.18 -3.02
CA LEU A 125 -13.97 -1.38 -4.01
C LEU A 125 -14.36 -1.78 -5.44
N GLU A 126 -14.42 -3.08 -5.72
CA GLU A 126 -14.85 -3.62 -7.01
C GLU A 126 -16.31 -3.24 -7.34
N THR A 127 -17.20 -3.33 -6.35
CA THR A 127 -18.60 -2.91 -6.54
C THR A 127 -18.67 -1.42 -6.86
N TRP A 128 -17.95 -0.58 -6.12
CA TRP A 128 -17.96 0.86 -6.34
C TRP A 128 -17.39 1.24 -7.71
N ILE A 129 -16.27 0.66 -8.15
CA ILE A 129 -15.67 1.01 -9.45
C ILE A 129 -16.60 0.62 -10.61
N ASN A 130 -17.31 -0.50 -10.49
CA ASN A 130 -18.27 -0.96 -11.50
C ASN A 130 -19.49 -0.03 -11.60
N GLU A 131 -20.01 0.46 -10.46
CA GLU A 131 -21.21 1.30 -10.39
C GLU A 131 -20.94 2.80 -10.59
N SER A 132 -19.70 3.25 -10.43
CA SER A 132 -19.33 4.67 -10.56
C SER A 132 -19.09 5.12 -12.00
N ASP A 133 -19.00 6.43 -12.22
CA ASP A 133 -18.54 7.03 -13.48
C ASP A 133 -17.00 6.98 -13.65
N TYR A 134 -16.30 6.26 -12.78
CA TYR A 134 -14.85 6.13 -12.77
C TYR A 134 -14.41 4.71 -13.12
N GLN A 135 -13.20 4.60 -13.65
CA GLN A 135 -12.50 3.35 -13.89
C GLN A 135 -11.10 3.43 -13.25
N SER A 136 -10.49 2.27 -12.99
CA SER A 136 -9.11 2.24 -12.50
C SER A 136 -8.17 2.93 -13.49
N ALA A 137 -7.32 3.83 -12.99
CA ALA A 137 -6.31 4.53 -13.78
C ALA A 137 -4.93 3.87 -13.72
N GLY A 138 -4.73 2.93 -12.80
CA GLY A 138 -3.42 2.34 -12.53
C GLY A 138 -3.48 0.82 -12.39
N SER A 139 -2.28 0.23 -12.40
CA SER A 139 -2.05 -1.18 -12.12
C SER A 139 -1.72 -1.41 -10.64
N TYR A 140 -2.16 -0.53 -9.74
CA TYR A 140 -1.90 -0.64 -8.32
C TYR A 140 -3.00 0.00 -7.49
N ASN A 141 -3.09 -0.42 -6.23
CA ASN A 141 -3.74 0.32 -5.16
C ASN A 141 -2.76 0.37 -3.97
N PHE A 142 -3.04 1.20 -2.97
CA PHE A 142 -2.23 1.16 -1.77
C PHE A 142 -3.01 1.44 -0.50
N GLN A 143 -2.54 0.83 0.58
CA GLN A 143 -3.00 1.07 1.93
C GLN A 143 -2.07 2.12 2.58
N TYR A 144 -2.67 3.09 3.25
CA TYR A 144 -2.01 4.22 3.89
C TYR A 144 -2.20 4.13 5.40
N TYR A 145 -1.11 3.83 6.09
CA TYR A 145 -1.06 3.65 7.53
C TYR A 145 -0.47 4.90 8.18
N ASP A 146 -1.29 5.71 8.83
CA ASP A 146 -0.81 6.82 9.66
C ASP A 146 -0.98 6.53 11.16
N GLU A 147 -0.87 7.56 11.99
CA GLU A 147 -1.01 7.45 13.45
C GLU A 147 -2.36 6.87 13.92
N ARG A 148 -3.38 6.82 13.05
CA ARG A 148 -4.69 6.22 13.37
C ARG A 148 -4.63 4.69 13.34
N PHE A 149 -3.69 4.08 12.64
CA PHE A 149 -3.48 2.63 12.68
C PHE A 149 -2.68 2.23 13.93
N LYS A 150 -3.27 1.41 14.80
CA LYS A 150 -2.72 1.08 16.13
C LYS A 150 -1.98 -0.25 16.19
N GLY A 151 -1.92 -0.98 15.08
CA GLY A 151 -1.33 -2.33 15.01
C GLY A 151 -2.40 -3.40 14.90
N LEU A 152 -1.97 -4.62 14.51
CA LEU A 152 -2.86 -5.76 14.29
C LEU A 152 -3.52 -6.25 15.59
N ASP A 153 -2.87 -6.06 16.74
CA ASP A 153 -3.39 -6.35 18.08
C ASP A 153 -4.50 -5.37 18.51
N ARG A 154 -4.62 -4.23 17.83
CA ARG A 154 -5.59 -3.16 18.12
C ARG A 154 -6.37 -2.73 16.88
N ILE A 155 -6.71 -3.70 16.02
CA ILE A 155 -7.49 -3.45 14.80
C ILE A 155 -8.80 -2.73 15.10
N SER A 156 -9.54 -3.15 16.14
CA SER A 156 -10.84 -2.55 16.52
C SER A 156 -10.77 -1.05 16.84
N GLU A 157 -9.59 -0.51 17.17
CA GLU A 157 -9.34 0.90 17.45
C GLU A 157 -8.62 1.62 16.29
N SER A 158 -8.34 0.91 15.21
CA SER A 158 -7.53 1.39 14.09
C SER A 158 -8.38 1.99 12.98
N VAL A 159 -7.75 2.87 12.22
CA VAL A 159 -8.30 3.40 10.96
C VAL A 159 -7.25 3.20 9.87
N LEU A 160 -7.71 2.82 8.68
CA LEU A 160 -6.89 2.61 7.51
C LEU A 160 -7.51 3.29 6.29
N ASP A 161 -6.70 4.01 5.53
CA ASP A 161 -7.13 4.54 4.24
C ASP A 161 -6.61 3.67 3.09
N VAL A 162 -7.48 3.32 2.15
CA VAL A 162 -7.13 2.63 0.91
C VAL A 162 -7.33 3.58 -0.26
N TYR A 163 -6.27 3.73 -1.05
CA TYR A 163 -6.19 4.63 -2.19
C TYR A 163 -6.22 3.82 -3.48
N ILE A 164 -7.13 4.20 -4.37
CA ILE A 164 -7.25 3.60 -5.70
C ILE A 164 -7.05 4.71 -6.74
N PRO A 165 -6.07 4.57 -7.66
CA PRO A 165 -5.96 5.45 -8.81
C PRO A 165 -7.20 5.33 -9.69
N ILE A 166 -7.84 6.45 -10.00
CA ILE A 166 -9.06 6.50 -10.81
C ILE A 166 -8.93 7.53 -11.93
N LYS A 167 -9.72 7.32 -12.97
CA LYS A 167 -9.98 8.31 -14.02
C LYS A 167 -11.45 8.21 -14.42
N LYS A 168 -12.01 9.30 -14.94
CA LYS A 168 -13.38 9.25 -15.50
C LYS A 168 -13.43 8.22 -16.62
N LYS A 169 -14.54 7.48 -16.69
CA LYS A 169 -14.89 6.71 -17.88
C LYS A 169 -15.03 7.70 -19.04
N SER A 170 -14.34 7.43 -20.14
CA SER A 170 -14.59 8.15 -21.38
C SER A 170 -15.91 7.64 -21.95
N ASP A 171 -16.78 8.56 -22.39
CA ASP A 171 -17.98 8.21 -23.15
C ASP A 171 -17.65 7.47 -24.45
#